data_AF-A0A524ACV7-F1
#
_entry.id   AF-A0A524ACV7-F1
#
_cell.length_a   1.000
_cell.length_b   1.000
_cell.length_c   1.000
_cell.angle_alpha   90.00
_cell.angle_beta   90.00
_cell.angle_gamma   90.00
#
_symmetry.space_group_name_H-M   'P 1'
#
loop_
_entity.id
_entity.type
_entity.pdbx_description
1 polymer ?
#
loop_
_entity_poly.entity_id
_entity_poly.type
_entity_poly.pdbx_seq_one_letter_code
_entity_poly.pdbx_strand_id
1 'polypeptide(L)'
;MASKYFDKWSVDDIAIEDPGLKRYIWLEPSRVLHGGGRHSRKQFGKAGAPIVERLMNKIMRSGPGVRKLGGKLIRSAKACGKKYKAYNIVRKSF
;
A
#
# COMPACT_ATOMS: atom_id res chain seq x y z
N MET A 1 0.94 9.00 21.92
CA MET A 1 -0.30 8.69 21.15
C MET A 1 0.07 7.71 20.07
N ALA A 2 -0.16 6.42 20.29
CA ALA A 2 0.17 5.38 19.31
C ALA A 2 -0.76 5.54 18.10
N SER A 3 -0.20 5.86 16.94
CA SER A 3 -0.93 5.85 15.68
C SER A 3 -1.35 4.40 15.40
N LYS A 4 -2.64 4.17 15.11
CA LYS A 4 -3.18 2.85 14.75
C LYS A 4 -3.57 2.84 13.28
N TYR A 5 -3.45 1.71 12.60
CA TYR A 5 -4.03 1.55 11.27
C TYR A 5 -5.56 1.49 11.36
N PHE A 6 -6.22 2.29 10.52
CA PHE A 6 -7.68 2.37 10.43
C PHE A 6 -8.37 2.62 11.78
N ASP A 7 -7.66 3.28 12.71
CA ASP A 7 -8.08 3.56 14.09
C ASP A 7 -8.37 2.30 14.95
N LYS A 8 -7.99 1.11 14.47
CA LYS A 8 -8.31 -0.17 15.10
C LYS A 8 -7.08 -1.03 15.39
N TRP A 9 -6.17 -1.14 14.44
CA TRP A 9 -5.07 -2.10 14.50
C TRP A 9 -3.77 -1.44 14.98
N SER A 10 -3.25 -1.88 16.12
CA SER A 10 -1.92 -1.46 16.60
C SER A 10 -0.83 -2.30 15.95
N VAL A 11 0.38 -1.75 15.86
CA VAL A 11 1.57 -2.44 15.32
C VAL A 11 2.59 -2.82 16.38
N ASP A 12 2.36 -2.42 17.64
CA ASP A 12 3.34 -2.54 18.73
C ASP A 12 3.71 -4.01 19.02
N ASP A 13 2.76 -4.94 18.79
CA ASP A 13 2.95 -6.37 19.03
C ASP A 13 3.61 -7.10 17.84
N ILE A 14 3.93 -6.39 16.74
CA ILE A 14 4.46 -7.00 15.52
C ILE A 14 5.99 -6.89 15.50
N ALA A 15 6.66 -8.03 15.66
CA ALA A 15 8.11 -8.15 15.50
C ALA A 15 8.49 -8.73 14.13
N ILE A 16 9.54 -8.18 13.51
CA ILE A 16 10.15 -8.73 12.29
C ILE A 16 11.42 -9.48 12.71
N GLU A 17 11.37 -10.81 12.64
CA GLU A 17 12.48 -11.67 13.07
C GLU A 17 13.66 -11.65 12.09
N ASP A 18 13.38 -11.60 10.78
CA ASP A 18 14.41 -11.61 9.74
C ASP A 18 15.16 -10.25 9.65
N PRO A 19 16.48 -10.22 9.92
CA PRO A 19 17.29 -9.01 9.83
C PRO A 19 17.31 -8.38 8.44
N GLY A 20 17.21 -9.19 7.37
CA GLY A 20 17.19 -8.73 5.99
C GLY A 20 15.92 -7.95 5.65
N LEU A 21 14.78 -8.36 6.20
CA LEU A 21 13.48 -7.71 5.97
C LEU A 21 13.26 -6.47 6.83
N LYS A 22 13.87 -6.42 8.02
CA LYS A 22 13.72 -5.31 8.98
C LYS A 22 14.02 -3.93 8.36
N ARG A 23 14.93 -3.85 7.39
CA ARG A 23 15.29 -2.60 6.69
C ARG A 23 14.28 -2.18 5.61
N TYR A 24 13.42 -3.08 5.14
CA TYR A 24 12.53 -2.86 4.00
C TYR A 24 11.04 -2.89 4.35
N ILE A 25 10.68 -3.36 5.54
CA ILE A 25 9.31 -3.37 6.06
C ILE A 25 9.15 -2.22 7.04
N TRP A 26 8.41 -1.20 6.63
CA TRP A 26 8.03 -0.09 7.50
C TRP A 26 6.62 -0.33 8.05
N LEU A 27 6.52 -0.58 9.36
CA LEU A 27 5.27 -0.89 10.03
C LEU A 27 4.54 0.35 10.55
N GLU A 28 5.25 1.43 10.89
CA GLU A 28 4.59 2.57 11.54
C GLU A 28 3.48 3.19 10.67
N PRO A 29 2.26 3.31 11.21
CA PRO A 29 1.16 3.94 10.50
C PRO A 29 1.39 5.44 10.37
N SER A 30 1.47 5.90 9.12
CA SER A 30 1.34 7.32 8.81
C SER A 30 -0.09 7.77 9.10
N ARG A 31 -0.26 8.96 9.71
CA ARG A 31 -1.58 9.62 9.89
C ARG A 31 -2.37 9.71 8.59
N VAL A 32 -1.66 9.75 7.45
CA VAL A 32 -2.26 9.74 6.12
C VAL A 32 -1.59 8.65 5.29
N LEU A 33 -2.35 7.64 4.86
CA LEU A 33 -1.88 6.56 3.96
C LEU A 33 -1.71 7.01 2.49
N HIS A 34 -1.48 8.31 2.30
CA HIS A 34 -1.26 8.97 1.03
C HIS A 34 0.04 9.78 1.09
N GLY A 35 1.19 9.10 1.02
CA GLY A 35 2.51 9.75 0.99
C GLY A 35 2.84 10.51 -0.29
N GLY A 36 1.92 10.59 -1.27
CA GLY A 36 2.07 11.38 -2.49
C GLY A 36 3.25 10.97 -3.40
N GLY A 37 3.84 9.79 -3.21
CA GLY A 37 4.97 9.33 -4.01
C GLY A 37 6.31 10.03 -3.72
N ARG A 38 6.43 10.76 -2.60
CA ARG A 38 7.66 11.47 -2.18
C ARG A 38 8.90 10.56 -2.14
N HIS A 39 8.68 9.29 -1.82
CA HIS A 39 9.71 8.24 -1.70
C HIS A 39 10.20 7.65 -3.03
N SER A 40 9.64 8.07 -4.17
CA SER A 40 9.93 7.44 -5.47
C SER A 40 11.25 7.87 -6.12
N ARG A 41 11.74 9.07 -5.81
CA ARG A 41 12.88 9.70 -6.52
C ARG A 41 14.26 9.28 -6.01
N LYS A 42 14.37 8.80 -4.76
CA LYS A 42 15.66 8.41 -4.14
C LYS A 42 15.86 6.90 -4.22
N GLN A 43 17.11 6.47 -4.38
CA GLN A 43 17.48 5.05 -4.29
C GLN A 43 17.05 4.50 -2.93
N PHE A 44 16.39 3.35 -2.93
CA PHE A 44 15.78 2.71 -1.74
C PHE A 44 14.75 3.55 -0.96
N GLY A 45 14.34 4.73 -1.46
CA GLY A 45 13.37 5.58 -0.76
C GLY A 45 12.03 4.89 -0.50
N LYS A 46 11.64 3.94 -1.37
CA LYS A 46 10.44 3.11 -1.24
C LYS A 46 10.42 2.21 0.00
N ALA A 47 11.56 1.97 0.64
CA ALA A 47 11.65 1.21 1.89
C ALA A 47 11.00 1.97 3.05
N GLY A 48 11.07 3.31 3.06
CA GLY A 48 10.42 4.15 4.07
C GLY A 48 8.93 4.41 3.83
N ALA A 49 8.31 3.72 2.86
CA ALA A 49 6.86 3.80 2.65
C ALA A 49 6.16 2.70 3.47
N PRO A 50 5.10 3.04 4.25
CA PRO A 50 4.37 2.06 5.06
C PRO A 50 3.89 0.86 4.24
N ILE A 51 3.97 -0.34 4.82
CA ILE A 51 3.63 -1.59 4.12
C ILE A 51 2.18 -1.60 3.60
N VAL A 52 1.25 -1.03 4.36
CA VAL A 52 -0.17 -0.90 3.98
C VAL A 52 -0.35 0.02 2.78
N GLU A 53 0.38 1.15 2.72
CA GLU A 53 0.35 2.02 1.54
C GLU A 53 0.95 1.32 0.31
N ARG A 54 2.01 0.53 0.48
CA ARG A 54 2.59 -0.28 -0.60
C ARG A 54 1.57 -1.29 -1.14
N LEU A 55 0.84 -1.97 -0.26
CA LEU A 55 -0.25 -2.88 -0.63
C LEU A 55 -1.34 -2.14 -1.42
N MET A 56 -1.82 -1.00 -0.92
CA MET A 56 -2.80 -0.17 -1.63
C MET A 56 -2.33 0.22 -3.03
N ASN A 57 -1.08 0.67 -3.17
CA ASN A 57 -0.50 1.05 -4.46
C ASN A 57 -0.39 -0.16 -5.41
N LYS A 58 -0.17 -1.38 -4.89
CA LYS A 58 -0.13 -2.62 -5.68
C LYS A 58 -1.51 -3.07 -6.14
N ILE A 59 -2.54 -2.89 -5.31
CA ILE A 59 -3.95 -3.17 -5.66
C ILE A 59 -4.41 -2.25 -6.81
N MET A 60 -3.93 -1.01 -6.83
CA MET A 60 -4.19 -0.06 -7.92
C MET A 60 -3.48 -0.41 -9.23
N ARG A 61 -2.64 -1.44 -9.25
CA ARG A 61 -1.88 -1.84 -10.44
C ARG A 61 -2.76 -2.76 -11.27
N SER A 62 -3.52 -2.21 -12.22
CA SER A 62 -4.25 -3.01 -13.21
C SER A 62 -3.38 -3.26 -14.45
N GLY A 63 -3.80 -4.22 -15.28
CA GLY A 63 -3.41 -4.29 -16.70
C GLY A 63 -3.98 -3.10 -17.48
N PRO A 64 -4.32 -3.20 -18.77
CA PRO A 64 -4.41 -2.09 -19.73
C PRO A 64 -5.43 -0.98 -19.35
N GLY A 65 -5.14 -0.19 -18.33
CA GLY A 65 -6.02 0.84 -17.78
C GLY A 65 -7.46 0.38 -17.53
N VAL A 66 -8.38 1.32 -17.76
CA VAL A 66 -9.84 1.18 -17.61
C VAL A 66 -10.47 0.30 -18.71
N ARG A 67 -9.74 0.05 -19.81
CA ARG A 67 -10.27 -0.60 -21.02
C ARG A 67 -9.69 -2.02 -21.19
N LYS A 68 -10.40 -2.87 -21.92
CA LYS A 68 -9.87 -4.18 -22.34
C LYS A 68 -8.87 -3.95 -23.47
N LEU A 69 -7.69 -4.59 -23.42
CA LEU A 69 -6.80 -4.65 -24.58
C LEU A 69 -7.12 -5.94 -25.33
N GLY A 70 -7.58 -5.85 -26.57
CA GLY A 70 -7.98 -7.02 -27.36
C GLY A 70 -9.08 -7.88 -26.70
N GLY A 71 -10.04 -7.25 -26.01
CA GLY A 71 -11.16 -7.96 -25.37
C GLY A 71 -10.83 -8.68 -24.05
N LYS A 72 -9.56 -8.78 -23.66
CA LYS A 72 -9.11 -9.46 -22.43
C LYS A 72 -8.77 -8.45 -21.33
N LEU A 73 -9.16 -8.74 -20.09
CA LEU A 73 -8.64 -8.05 -18.90
C LEU A 73 -7.51 -8.88 -18.30
N ILE A 74 -6.32 -8.28 -18.18
CA ILE A 74 -5.18 -8.93 -17.50
C ILE A 74 -5.35 -8.89 -15.97
N ARG A 75 -5.96 -7.83 -15.43
CA ARG A 75 -6.26 -7.65 -13.99
C ARG A 75 -7.53 -6.82 -13.81
N SER A 76 -8.14 -6.87 -12.62
CA SER A 76 -9.33 -6.07 -12.32
C SER A 76 -9.05 -4.58 -12.53
N ALA A 77 -9.75 -3.95 -13.48
CA ALA A 77 -9.55 -2.54 -13.84
C ALA A 77 -10.22 -1.56 -12.85
N LYS A 78 -10.97 -2.06 -11.86
CA LYS A 78 -11.94 -1.27 -11.09
C LYS A 78 -11.29 -0.25 -10.13
N ALA A 79 -10.05 -0.47 -9.71
CA ALA A 79 -9.35 0.34 -8.70
C ALA A 79 -8.11 1.10 -9.24
N CYS A 80 -7.80 1.00 -10.54
CA CYS A 80 -6.63 1.65 -11.12
C CYS A 80 -6.69 3.17 -11.00
N GLY A 81 -5.62 3.79 -10.50
CA GLY A 81 -5.55 5.23 -10.23
C GLY A 81 -6.47 5.74 -9.10
N LYS A 82 -7.40 4.91 -8.60
CA LYS A 82 -8.42 5.28 -7.61
C LYS A 82 -7.99 4.85 -6.20
N LYS A 83 -7.10 5.63 -5.59
CA LYS A 83 -6.52 5.30 -4.27
C LYS A 83 -7.55 5.22 -3.14
N TYR A 84 -8.63 6.02 -3.19
CA TYR A 84 -9.72 5.92 -2.23
C TYR A 84 -10.44 4.56 -2.30
N LYS A 85 -10.64 4.01 -3.50
CA LYS A 85 -11.24 2.67 -3.67
C LYS A 85 -10.30 1.61 -3.12
N ALA A 86 -9.00 1.72 -3.42
CA ALA A 86 -7.99 0.80 -2.89
C ALA A 86 -7.93 0.85 -1.36
N TYR A 87 -7.99 2.05 -0.75
CA TYR A 87 -8.09 2.21 0.70
C TYR A 87 -9.32 1.48 1.26
N ASN A 88 -10.51 1.67 0.68
CA ASN A 88 -11.72 1.00 1.14
C ASN A 88 -11.67 -0.52 0.96
N ILE A 89 -11.04 -1.02 -0.10
CA ILE A 89 -10.83 -2.46 -0.31
C ILE A 89 -9.93 -3.00 0.80
N VAL A 90 -8.76 -2.38 1.03
CA VAL A 90 -7.82 -2.81 2.06
C VAL A 90 -8.46 -2.74 3.44
N ARG A 91 -9.10 -1.62 3.79
CA ARG A 91 -9.80 -1.43 5.07
C ARG A 91 -10.88 -2.48 5.33
N LYS A 92 -11.56 -2.98 4.29
CA LYS A 92 -12.58 -4.04 4.41
C LYS A 92 -11.98 -5.44 4.54
N SER A 93 -10.74 -5.63 4.09
CA SER A 93 -10.03 -6.92 4.15
C SER A 93 -9.30 -7.15 5.46
N PHE A 94 -8.96 -6.08 6.18
CA PHE A 94 -8.53 -6.10 7.57
C PHE A 94 -9.72 -6.30 8.50
#